data_AF-A0A922K2G7-F1
#
_entry.id   AF-A0A922K2G7-F1
#
_cell.length_a   1.000
_cell.length_b   1.000
_cell.length_c   1.000
_cell.angle_alpha   90.00
_cell.angle_beta   90.00
_cell.angle_gamma   90.00
#
_symmetry.space_group_name_H-M   'P 1'
#
loop_
_entity.id
_entity.type
_entity.pdbx_description
1 polymer ?
#
loop_
_entity_poly.entity_id
_entity_poly.type
_entity_poly.pdbx_seq_one_letter_code
_entity_poly.pdbx_strand_id
1 'polypeptide(L)'
;MKGGLFVIDCSQQRNLPICMPSAWQSLLILWDLMDGWYDSVTIHGGLRWQNQLNEMNKPFFDICDGIFVNYTWKENYPRLSAAIAGDRKFDVYMGIDVFGRGTYGGGQWNTNVALDVLKKYDVSAAIFAPGWVYETKQPPNFQSAQNHWWALVEKSWGILRNYPKMLPFYTNFDQGRGYHFSIDGAKVSDDPWCNISCQGFQPFLEFADNPSPGIIQTLVDLTEASHSGGGNITFKGTLGDNAFFARRLFLGEIPLENLSIFCTYSVRSEGDSQLGLSLHFSSTRNESTSILLTSGDFNQFSGKFNKVIPTHRLERPGNSFGWVLQEGSIALEKGDILTEIHAVCYRSKYESSELRPARSSVKYFAELGHLTIRTSEKNLDFLPSSSWLVYGQFIKWVSGSRGSKALTVKIVWKLKHGTGTAFSKYNIYVKKVTKQVEEVAEYLGTAHVEAFYVSDLVVPTETSSLKFIVQMCAADGTCQNLDDSPTFTVDAEGRA
;
A
#
# COMPACT_ATOMS: atom_id res chain seq x y z
N MET A 1 -14.54 20.87 9.65
CA MET A 1 -14.13 20.48 8.28
C MET A 1 -12.62 20.38 8.25
N LYS A 2 -12.05 19.16 8.25
CA LYS A 2 -10.62 18.97 7.97
C LYS A 2 -10.49 18.77 6.46
N GLY A 3 -10.47 19.87 5.70
CA GLY A 3 -10.28 19.81 4.25
C GLY A 3 -8.81 19.57 3.94
N GLY A 4 -8.46 18.36 3.51
CA GLY A 4 -7.17 18.11 2.86
C GLY A 4 -7.16 18.66 1.43
N LEU A 5 -6.01 19.15 0.98
CA LEU A 5 -5.76 19.58 -0.40
C LEU A 5 -4.90 18.50 -1.08
N PHE A 6 -5.39 17.95 -2.18
CA PHE A 6 -4.65 17.03 -3.05
C PHE A 6 -4.27 17.76 -4.32
N VAL A 7 -3.05 17.54 -4.80
CA VAL A 7 -2.51 18.25 -5.97
C VAL A 7 -2.19 17.21 -7.03
N ILE A 8 -2.69 17.42 -8.23
CA ILE A 8 -2.30 16.65 -9.41
C ILE A 8 -1.52 17.58 -10.31
N ASP A 9 -0.22 17.33 -10.37
CA ASP A 9 0.69 18.02 -11.28
C ASP A 9 0.61 17.39 -12.69
N CYS A 10 0.35 18.21 -13.71
CA CYS A 10 0.40 17.82 -15.12
C CYS A 10 1.83 17.51 -15.60
N SER A 11 2.87 17.96 -14.91
CA SER A 11 4.27 17.73 -15.28
C SER A 11 4.72 16.26 -15.15
N GLN A 12 3.88 15.37 -14.59
CA GLN A 12 4.15 13.94 -14.36
C GLN A 12 4.34 13.06 -15.63
N GLN A 13 4.60 13.65 -16.79
CA GLN A 13 5.51 13.02 -17.77
C GLN A 13 6.98 12.97 -17.29
N ARG A 14 7.32 13.60 -16.14
CA ARG A 14 8.61 13.45 -15.46
C ARG A 14 8.41 13.10 -13.98
N ASN A 15 8.36 11.79 -13.71
CA ASN A 15 8.78 11.13 -12.47
C ASN A 15 8.40 11.76 -11.11
N LEU A 16 7.18 11.51 -10.63
CA LEU A 16 6.88 11.45 -9.19
C LEU A 16 5.86 10.31 -8.92
N PRO A 17 6.20 9.27 -8.13
CA PRO A 17 5.26 8.18 -7.83
C PRO A 17 4.29 8.63 -6.73
N ILE A 18 3.02 8.87 -7.07
CA ILE A 18 1.96 9.08 -6.06
C ILE A 18 1.13 7.80 -5.95
N CYS A 19 1.22 7.12 -4.81
CA CYS A 19 0.48 5.89 -4.50
C CYS A 19 -0.65 6.22 -3.51
N MET A 20 -1.93 6.28 -3.93
CA MET A 20 -3.03 6.50 -2.96
C MET A 20 -4.37 5.87 -3.40
N PRO A 21 -4.84 4.79 -2.75
CA PRO A 21 -6.23 4.35 -2.84
C PRO A 21 -7.10 4.77 -1.64
N SER A 22 -6.54 5.31 -0.56
CA SER A 22 -7.32 5.63 0.65
C SER A 22 -7.60 7.14 0.80
N ALA A 23 -8.85 7.50 1.12
CA ALA A 23 -9.25 8.88 1.45
C ALA A 23 -8.53 9.43 2.70
N TRP A 24 -7.86 8.56 3.46
CA TRP A 24 -7.06 8.93 4.61
C TRP A 24 -5.71 9.54 4.21
N GLN A 25 -5.24 9.33 2.98
CA GLN A 25 -4.09 10.00 2.39
C GLN A 25 -4.45 11.24 1.57
N SER A 26 -5.70 11.69 1.58
CA SER A 26 -6.09 13.01 1.08
C SER A 26 -5.48 14.18 1.87
N LEU A 27 -4.57 13.91 2.80
CA LEU A 27 -3.90 14.85 3.67
C LEU A 27 -2.36 14.79 3.56
N LEU A 28 -1.83 14.38 2.40
CA LEU A 28 -0.43 14.64 2.06
C LEU A 28 -0.33 15.94 1.28
N ILE A 29 -0.30 16.98 2.11
CA ILE A 29 0.11 18.35 1.85
C ILE A 29 1.50 18.31 1.17
N LEU A 30 1.56 18.68 -0.11
CA LEU A 30 2.77 18.88 -0.91
C LEU A 30 3.57 20.14 -0.44
N TRP A 31 3.70 20.37 0.87
CA TRP A 31 4.27 21.62 1.41
C TRP A 31 5.68 21.47 1.98
N ASP A 32 6.20 20.26 2.16
CA ASP A 32 7.52 20.10 2.81
C ASP A 32 8.71 20.55 1.93
N LEU A 33 8.49 20.87 0.64
CA LEU A 33 9.53 21.35 -0.28
C LEU A 33 9.05 22.36 -1.35
N MET A 34 7.77 22.74 -1.38
CA MET A 34 7.20 23.61 -2.43
C MET A 34 6.53 24.82 -1.80
N ASP A 35 7.07 26.02 -2.05
CA ASP A 35 6.50 27.29 -1.61
C ASP A 35 5.35 27.67 -2.54
N GLY A 36 4.13 27.22 -2.24
CA GLY A 36 2.92 27.51 -3.00
C GLY A 36 2.15 28.73 -2.48
N TRP A 37 1.62 29.56 -3.39
CA TRP A 37 0.68 30.63 -3.02
C TRP A 37 -0.77 30.19 -3.22
N TYR A 38 -1.65 30.47 -2.26
CA TYR A 38 -3.09 30.28 -2.45
C TYR A 38 -3.74 31.59 -2.92
N ASP A 39 -4.47 31.55 -4.03
CA ASP A 39 -5.22 32.67 -4.62
C ASP A 39 -6.24 33.22 -3.62
N SER A 40 -5.81 34.17 -2.78
CA SER A 40 -6.59 34.70 -1.67
C SER A 40 -6.30 36.19 -1.50
N VAL A 41 -5.12 36.53 -1.00
CA VAL A 41 -4.67 37.92 -0.85
C VAL A 41 -4.15 38.42 -2.20
N THR A 42 -4.51 39.65 -2.53
CA THR A 42 -4.02 40.33 -3.75
C THR A 42 -2.79 41.18 -3.45
N ILE A 43 -2.13 41.70 -4.48
CA ILE A 43 -1.01 42.64 -4.34
C ILE A 43 -1.34 43.93 -3.56
N HIS A 44 -2.63 44.23 -3.36
CA HIS A 44 -3.06 45.37 -2.53
C HIS A 44 -3.34 44.97 -1.07
N GLY A 45 -3.06 43.72 -0.67
CA GLY A 45 -3.24 43.22 0.70
C GLY A 45 -4.67 42.82 1.06
N GLY A 46 -5.64 42.96 0.15
CA GLY A 46 -7.03 42.56 0.38
C GLY A 46 -7.31 41.09 0.07
N LEU A 47 -8.13 40.44 0.89
CA LEU A 47 -8.67 39.09 0.66
C LEU A 47 -9.72 39.11 -0.45
N ARG A 48 -9.34 38.66 -1.66
CA ARG A 48 -10.21 38.58 -2.83
C ARG A 48 -9.70 37.51 -3.80
N TRP A 49 -10.36 36.35 -3.81
CA TRP A 49 -10.09 35.27 -4.76
C TRP A 49 -10.30 35.74 -6.20
N GLN A 50 -9.29 35.56 -7.05
CA GLN A 50 -9.37 35.91 -8.48
C GLN A 50 -9.98 34.79 -9.31
N ASN A 51 -9.89 33.54 -8.83
CA ASN A 51 -10.27 32.31 -9.52
C ASN A 51 -9.50 32.06 -10.82
N GLN A 52 -8.41 32.79 -11.05
CA GLN A 52 -7.49 32.63 -12.17
C GLN A 52 -6.16 33.28 -11.82
N LEU A 53 -5.09 32.89 -12.52
CA LEU A 53 -3.83 33.64 -12.48
C LEU A 53 -4.00 34.93 -13.32
N ASN A 54 -3.79 36.09 -12.69
CA ASN A 54 -3.85 37.41 -13.32
C ASN A 54 -2.90 38.40 -12.63
N GLU A 55 -2.91 39.66 -13.06
CA GLU A 55 -2.03 40.71 -12.53
C GLU A 55 -2.13 40.91 -10.99
N MET A 56 -3.27 40.56 -10.38
CA MET A 56 -3.52 40.76 -8.95
C MET A 56 -2.85 39.72 -8.06
N ASN A 57 -2.47 38.57 -8.61
CA ASN A 57 -1.81 37.48 -7.90
C ASN A 57 -0.54 36.96 -8.59
N LYS A 58 -0.24 37.39 -9.82
CA LYS A 58 0.96 37.00 -10.57
C LYS A 58 2.28 37.28 -9.83
N PRO A 59 2.48 38.43 -9.15
CA PRO A 59 3.72 38.65 -8.42
C PRO A 59 4.01 37.60 -7.35
N PHE A 60 2.98 36.99 -6.74
CA PHE A 60 3.17 35.86 -5.82
C PHE A 60 3.54 34.58 -6.56
N PHE A 61 2.86 34.28 -7.67
CA PHE A 61 3.21 33.14 -8.53
C PHE A 61 4.65 33.21 -9.05
N ASP A 62 5.14 34.41 -9.38
CA ASP A 62 6.50 34.60 -9.91
C ASP A 62 7.60 34.33 -8.87
N ILE A 63 7.30 34.48 -7.58
CA ILE A 63 8.25 34.24 -6.47
C ILE A 63 8.04 32.90 -5.76
N CYS A 64 6.92 32.22 -6.04
CA CYS A 64 6.55 30.91 -5.50
C CYS A 64 6.81 29.81 -6.54
N ASP A 65 6.88 28.56 -6.09
CA ASP A 65 7.02 27.40 -6.97
C ASP A 65 5.73 27.15 -7.78
N GLY A 66 4.58 27.58 -7.28
CA GLY A 66 3.31 27.54 -8.00
C GLY A 66 2.18 28.27 -7.29
N ILE A 67 1.00 28.28 -7.92
CA ILE A 67 -0.20 28.93 -7.39
C ILE A 67 -1.39 27.97 -7.35
N PHE A 68 -2.04 27.89 -6.19
CA PHE A 68 -3.32 27.23 -5.98
C PHE A 68 -4.45 28.20 -6.23
N VAL A 69 -5.07 28.12 -7.40
CA VAL A 69 -6.17 28.98 -7.81
C VAL A 69 -7.47 28.52 -7.13
N ASN A 70 -8.28 29.46 -6.64
CA ASN A 70 -9.54 29.15 -5.96
C ASN A 70 -10.53 28.39 -6.86
N TYR A 71 -11.36 27.54 -6.26
CA TYR A 71 -12.16 26.55 -6.97
C TYR A 71 -13.40 27.09 -7.70
N THR A 72 -13.77 28.37 -7.54
CA THR A 72 -14.96 28.97 -8.21
C THR A 72 -14.65 29.59 -9.58
N TRP A 73 -13.77 28.96 -10.36
CA TRP A 73 -13.35 29.42 -11.70
C TRP A 73 -14.37 29.08 -12.80
N LYS A 74 -14.26 29.75 -13.95
CA LYS A 74 -15.11 29.58 -15.13
C LYS A 74 -14.38 28.84 -16.25
N GLU A 75 -15.11 28.24 -17.19
CA GLU A 75 -14.55 27.38 -18.24
C GLU A 75 -13.33 27.98 -18.98
N ASN A 76 -13.33 29.30 -19.23
CA ASN A 76 -12.23 29.97 -19.93
C ASN A 76 -11.03 30.36 -19.05
N TYR A 77 -11.15 30.31 -17.72
CA TYR A 77 -10.13 30.77 -16.78
C TYR A 77 -8.85 29.91 -16.76
N PRO A 78 -8.92 28.56 -16.89
CA PRO A 78 -7.72 27.73 -17.08
C PRO A 78 -6.89 28.18 -18.28
N ARG A 79 -7.53 28.41 -19.44
CA ARG A 79 -6.87 28.90 -20.66
C ARG A 79 -6.22 30.28 -20.46
N LEU A 80 -6.91 31.19 -19.79
CA LEU A 80 -6.39 32.53 -19.49
C LEU A 80 -5.19 32.45 -18.54
N SER A 81 -5.28 31.61 -17.50
CA SER A 81 -4.20 31.40 -16.54
C SER A 81 -2.96 30.79 -17.20
N ALA A 82 -3.14 29.79 -18.07
CA ALA A 82 -2.06 29.20 -18.85
C ALA A 82 -1.34 30.24 -19.73
N ALA A 83 -2.10 31.14 -20.36
CA ALA A 83 -1.55 32.21 -21.18
C ALA A 83 -0.70 33.20 -20.37
N ILE A 84 -1.09 33.51 -19.12
CA ILE A 84 -0.32 34.37 -18.21
C ILE A 84 0.90 33.65 -17.64
N ALA A 85 0.80 32.35 -17.36
CA ALA A 85 1.89 31.54 -16.81
C ALA A 85 2.98 31.20 -17.82
N GLY A 86 2.65 31.16 -19.12
CA GLY A 86 3.59 30.78 -20.17
C GLY A 86 4.13 29.35 -19.96
N ASP A 87 5.44 29.21 -19.95
CA ASP A 87 6.11 27.91 -19.76
C ASP A 87 5.83 27.28 -18.38
N ARG A 88 5.44 28.09 -17.39
CA ARG A 88 5.07 27.65 -16.04
C ARG A 88 3.59 27.29 -15.90
N LYS A 89 2.87 27.03 -17.00
CA LYS A 89 1.43 26.69 -16.98
C LYS A 89 1.07 25.47 -16.09
N PHE A 90 2.00 24.55 -15.89
CA PHE A 90 1.82 23.39 -15.00
C PHE A 90 2.02 23.72 -13.52
N ASP A 91 2.59 24.87 -13.20
CA ASP A 91 2.71 25.38 -11.83
C ASP A 91 1.43 26.13 -11.40
N VAL A 92 0.42 26.20 -12.28
CA VAL A 92 -0.93 26.71 -11.99
C VAL A 92 -1.84 25.54 -11.64
N TYR A 93 -2.21 25.45 -10.37
CA TYR A 93 -3.06 24.39 -9.84
C TYR A 93 -4.49 24.92 -9.65
N MET A 94 -5.36 24.62 -10.61
CA MET A 94 -6.75 25.07 -10.58
C MET A 94 -7.56 24.25 -9.57
N GLY A 95 -8.14 24.91 -8.57
CA GLY A 95 -8.86 24.26 -7.47
C GLY A 95 -10.12 23.53 -7.92
N ILE A 96 -10.39 22.35 -7.38
CA ILE A 96 -11.65 21.61 -7.57
C ILE A 96 -12.16 21.20 -6.20
N ASP A 97 -13.27 21.77 -5.74
CA ASP A 97 -13.87 21.37 -4.46
C ASP A 97 -14.78 20.15 -4.65
N VAL A 98 -14.34 18.99 -4.16
CA VAL A 98 -15.08 17.72 -4.32
C VAL A 98 -16.44 17.74 -3.60
N PHE A 99 -16.66 18.60 -2.61
CA PHE A 99 -18.01 18.76 -2.03
C PHE A 99 -19.00 19.46 -2.96
N GLY A 100 -18.52 20.13 -4.02
CA GLY A 100 -19.37 20.77 -5.01
C GLY A 100 -19.78 22.21 -4.69
N ARG A 101 -19.09 22.91 -3.77
CA ARG A 101 -19.51 24.26 -3.31
C ARG A 101 -19.09 25.34 -4.31
N GLY A 102 -19.81 25.42 -5.42
CA GLY A 102 -19.59 26.42 -6.47
C GLY A 102 -18.39 26.12 -7.38
N THR A 103 -17.80 24.93 -7.28
CA THR A 103 -16.74 24.48 -8.18
C THR A 103 -17.27 24.26 -9.59
N TYR A 104 -16.42 24.49 -10.60
CA TYR A 104 -16.73 24.08 -11.96
C TYR A 104 -17.00 22.57 -12.02
N GLY A 105 -17.99 22.14 -12.83
CA GLY A 105 -18.41 20.75 -12.93
C GLY A 105 -19.25 20.22 -11.75
N GLY A 106 -19.37 20.98 -10.66
CA GLY A 106 -20.23 20.63 -9.51
C GLY A 106 -19.62 19.64 -8.51
N GLY A 107 -18.37 19.21 -8.68
CA GLY A 107 -17.66 18.33 -7.75
C GLY A 107 -18.27 16.93 -7.65
N GLN A 108 -18.11 16.27 -6.49
CA GLN A 108 -18.70 14.96 -6.18
C GLN A 108 -18.34 13.92 -7.24
N TRP A 109 -19.32 13.17 -7.72
CA TRP A 109 -19.20 12.23 -8.85
C TRP A 109 -18.85 12.89 -10.19
N ASN A 110 -19.00 14.22 -10.31
CA ASN A 110 -18.69 14.98 -11.52
C ASN A 110 -17.33 15.70 -11.45
N THR A 111 -16.48 15.36 -10.48
CA THR A 111 -15.13 15.96 -10.33
C THR A 111 -14.30 15.86 -11.62
N ASN A 112 -14.45 14.77 -12.37
CA ASN A 112 -13.79 14.55 -13.65
C ASN A 112 -14.15 15.59 -14.73
N VAL A 113 -15.33 16.21 -14.66
CA VAL A 113 -15.73 17.27 -15.61
C VAL A 113 -14.80 18.48 -15.52
N ALA A 114 -14.38 18.84 -14.30
CA ALA A 114 -13.39 19.88 -14.11
C ALA A 114 -12.02 19.43 -14.62
N LEU A 115 -11.59 18.21 -14.26
CA LEU A 115 -10.31 17.65 -14.69
C LEU A 115 -10.16 17.63 -16.22
N ASP A 116 -11.20 17.25 -16.97
CA ASP A 116 -11.18 17.24 -18.44
C ASP A 116 -10.90 18.64 -19.03
N VAL A 117 -11.48 19.69 -18.43
CA VAL A 117 -11.24 21.08 -18.86
C VAL A 117 -9.81 21.53 -18.53
N LEU A 118 -9.30 21.20 -17.35
CA LEU A 118 -7.95 21.56 -16.95
C LEU A 118 -6.91 20.88 -17.84
N LYS A 119 -7.07 19.59 -18.10
CA LYS A 119 -6.22 18.80 -18.99
C LYS A 119 -6.23 19.33 -20.42
N LYS A 120 -7.39 19.77 -20.93
CA LYS A 120 -7.51 20.39 -22.27
C LYS A 120 -6.66 21.65 -22.43
N TYR A 121 -6.41 22.38 -21.35
CA TYR A 121 -5.68 23.66 -21.37
C TYR A 121 -4.26 23.57 -20.78
N ASP A 122 -3.75 22.35 -20.57
CA ASP A 122 -2.41 22.09 -20.04
C ASP A 122 -2.10 22.85 -18.74
N VAL A 123 -3.03 22.86 -17.79
CA VAL A 123 -2.81 23.36 -16.41
C VAL A 123 -3.05 22.24 -15.40
N SER A 124 -2.44 22.37 -14.23
CA SER A 124 -2.54 21.39 -13.16
C SER A 124 -3.85 21.54 -12.35
N ALA A 125 -4.18 20.52 -11.55
CA ALA A 125 -5.39 20.47 -10.75
C ALA A 125 -5.07 20.45 -9.24
N ALA A 126 -5.89 21.14 -8.44
CA ALA A 126 -5.86 21.07 -6.98
C ALA A 126 -7.18 20.55 -6.45
N ILE A 127 -7.29 19.24 -6.27
CA ILE A 127 -8.46 18.56 -5.75
C ILE A 127 -8.58 18.80 -4.24
N PHE A 128 -9.53 19.64 -3.85
CA PHE A 128 -9.82 19.97 -2.47
C PHE A 128 -10.92 19.08 -1.89
N ALA A 129 -10.69 18.61 -0.65
CA ALA A 129 -11.63 17.79 0.12
C ALA A 129 -12.12 16.47 -0.54
N PRO A 130 -11.24 15.65 -1.15
CA PRO A 130 -11.65 14.34 -1.69
C PRO A 130 -12.12 13.34 -0.62
N GLY A 131 -11.95 13.66 0.67
CA GLY A 131 -12.60 12.98 1.80
C GLY A 131 -14.12 12.93 1.73
N TRP A 132 -14.75 13.72 0.84
CA TRP A 132 -16.20 13.68 0.55
C TRP A 132 -16.77 12.26 0.45
N VAL A 133 -16.09 11.33 -0.24
CA VAL A 133 -16.57 9.94 -0.42
C VAL A 133 -16.79 9.25 0.93
N TYR A 134 -15.82 9.40 1.85
CA TYR A 134 -15.87 8.82 3.18
C TYR A 134 -16.86 9.58 4.08
N GLU A 135 -16.75 10.90 4.14
CA GLU A 135 -17.52 11.76 5.04
C GLU A 135 -19.02 11.73 4.76
N THR A 136 -19.41 11.56 3.49
CA THR A 136 -20.82 11.48 3.09
C THR A 136 -21.35 10.06 2.97
N LYS A 137 -20.54 9.05 3.32
CA LYS A 137 -20.91 7.62 3.33
C LYS A 137 -21.52 7.17 1.99
N GLN A 138 -20.84 7.50 0.89
CA GLN A 138 -21.34 7.15 -0.44
C GLN A 138 -21.60 5.64 -0.56
N PRO A 139 -22.76 5.24 -1.15
CA PRO A 139 -23.13 3.84 -1.29
C PRO A 139 -22.29 3.13 -2.37
N PRO A 140 -22.27 1.78 -2.40
CA PRO A 140 -22.87 0.88 -1.41
C PRO A 140 -22.03 0.74 -0.13
N ASN A 141 -20.74 1.06 -0.20
CA ASN A 141 -19.80 1.11 0.91
C ASN A 141 -18.61 1.98 0.50
N PHE A 142 -17.79 2.38 1.49
CA PHE A 142 -16.64 3.25 1.25
C PHE A 142 -15.66 2.70 0.21
N GLN A 143 -15.33 1.40 0.25
CA GLN A 143 -14.31 0.83 -0.65
C GLN A 143 -14.76 0.88 -2.12
N SER A 144 -16.00 0.47 -2.40
CA SER A 144 -16.55 0.51 -3.75
C SER A 144 -16.70 1.94 -4.26
N ALA A 145 -17.23 2.84 -3.43
CA ALA A 145 -17.41 4.25 -3.79
C ALA A 145 -16.07 4.97 -4.03
N GLN A 146 -15.09 4.71 -3.19
CA GLN A 146 -13.72 5.25 -3.31
C GLN A 146 -13.06 4.78 -4.61
N ASN A 147 -13.12 3.48 -4.90
CA ASN A 147 -12.52 2.93 -6.11
C ASN A 147 -13.21 3.49 -7.37
N HIS A 148 -14.53 3.63 -7.36
CA HIS A 148 -15.27 4.24 -8.47
C HIS A 148 -14.86 5.71 -8.67
N TRP A 149 -14.81 6.48 -7.59
CA TRP A 149 -14.47 7.90 -7.67
C TRP A 149 -13.06 8.12 -8.22
N TRP A 150 -12.06 7.35 -7.75
CA TRP A 150 -10.70 7.42 -8.30
C TRP A 150 -10.61 6.90 -9.73
N ALA A 151 -11.40 5.90 -10.13
CA ALA A 151 -11.45 5.45 -11.51
C ALA A 151 -11.96 6.55 -12.47
N LEU A 152 -12.89 7.40 -12.04
CA LEU A 152 -13.33 8.57 -12.80
C LEU A 152 -12.19 9.59 -12.97
N VAL A 153 -11.42 9.83 -11.90
CA VAL A 153 -10.22 10.69 -11.95
C VAL A 153 -9.18 10.10 -12.90
N GLU A 154 -8.87 8.81 -12.79
CA GLU A 154 -7.90 8.11 -13.65
C GLU A 154 -8.34 8.09 -15.12
N LYS A 155 -9.63 7.93 -15.42
CA LYS A 155 -10.16 7.97 -16.79
C LYS A 155 -9.97 9.35 -17.43
N SER A 156 -10.15 10.42 -16.66
CA SER A 156 -9.97 11.80 -17.13
C SER A 156 -8.48 12.17 -17.24
N TRP A 157 -7.73 11.95 -16.16
CA TRP A 157 -6.37 12.44 -16.04
C TRP A 157 -5.32 11.49 -16.64
N GLY A 158 -5.53 10.18 -16.53
CA GLY A 158 -4.59 9.13 -16.90
C GLY A 158 -4.07 8.36 -15.68
N ILE A 159 -3.40 7.23 -15.92
CA ILE A 159 -2.75 6.43 -14.88
C ILE A 159 -1.41 7.09 -14.52
N LEU A 160 -1.23 7.43 -13.24
CA LEU A 160 -0.01 8.06 -12.73
C LEU A 160 0.94 7.10 -11.98
N ARG A 161 0.53 5.83 -11.81
CA ARG A 161 1.23 4.85 -10.96
C ARG A 161 2.09 3.89 -11.76
N ASN A 162 3.39 4.17 -11.77
CA ASN A 162 4.42 3.26 -12.29
C ASN A 162 5.32 2.81 -11.13
N TYR A 163 5.05 1.62 -10.60
CA TYR A 163 5.91 0.90 -9.67
C TYR A 163 5.74 -0.62 -9.87
N PRO A 164 6.78 -1.41 -9.60
CA PRO A 164 8.05 -1.01 -9.01
C PRO A 164 9.01 -0.29 -9.97
N LYS A 165 9.85 0.60 -9.42
CA LYS A 165 10.97 1.24 -10.14
C LYS A 165 12.34 0.78 -9.66
N MET A 166 12.39 0.14 -8.49
CA MET A 166 13.63 -0.33 -7.86
C MET A 166 13.37 -1.65 -7.13
N LEU A 167 14.45 -2.39 -6.88
CA LEU A 167 14.46 -3.60 -6.07
C LEU A 167 15.24 -3.35 -4.75
N PRO A 168 14.93 -4.07 -3.65
CA PRO A 168 13.84 -5.03 -3.54
C PRO A 168 12.47 -4.35 -3.61
N PHE A 169 11.50 -5.04 -4.21
CA PHE A 169 10.10 -4.63 -4.20
C PHE A 169 9.31 -5.58 -3.31
N TYR A 170 8.64 -5.04 -2.29
CA TYR A 170 7.79 -5.79 -1.39
C TYR A 170 6.42 -5.13 -1.29
N THR A 171 5.39 -5.95 -1.28
CA THR A 171 4.03 -5.53 -0.91
C THR A 171 3.29 -6.66 -0.22
N ASN A 172 2.57 -6.32 0.84
CA ASN A 172 1.55 -7.13 1.49
C ASN A 172 0.13 -6.56 1.26
N PHE A 173 -0.01 -5.60 0.34
CA PHE A 173 -1.28 -4.95 -0.01
C PHE A 173 -1.99 -4.26 1.16
N ASP A 174 -1.31 -4.02 2.27
CA ASP A 174 -1.89 -3.39 3.45
C ASP A 174 -2.24 -1.93 3.15
N GLN A 175 -3.45 -1.52 3.52
CA GLN A 175 -3.96 -0.16 3.33
C GLN A 175 -3.66 0.76 4.52
N GLY A 176 -2.84 0.32 5.48
CA GLY A 176 -2.57 1.03 6.72
C GLY A 176 -3.75 0.95 7.71
N ARG A 177 -4.62 -0.05 7.54
CA ARG A 177 -5.77 -0.32 8.41
C ARG A 177 -6.23 -1.77 8.21
N GLY A 178 -6.91 -2.31 9.21
CA GLY A 178 -7.52 -3.64 9.13
C GLY A 178 -8.43 -3.93 10.30
N TYR A 179 -9.14 -5.05 10.23
CA TYR A 179 -9.96 -5.58 11.33
C TYR A 179 -9.23 -6.65 12.16
N HIS A 180 -8.04 -7.04 11.71
CA HIS A 180 -7.10 -7.96 12.35
C HIS A 180 -5.68 -7.62 11.88
N PHE A 181 -4.69 -8.16 12.56
CA PHE A 181 -3.29 -8.07 12.15
C PHE A 181 -2.66 -9.45 12.09
N SER A 182 -2.02 -9.79 10.98
CA SER A 182 -1.31 -11.04 10.79
C SER A 182 0.18 -10.84 10.57
N ILE A 183 0.99 -11.83 10.97
CA ILE A 183 2.42 -11.90 10.70
C ILE A 183 2.71 -13.33 10.25
N ASP A 184 3.29 -13.48 9.06
CA ASP A 184 3.61 -14.78 8.44
C ASP A 184 2.43 -15.78 8.45
N GLY A 185 1.23 -15.30 8.12
CA GLY A 185 -0.01 -16.07 8.08
C GLY A 185 -0.69 -16.27 9.42
N ALA A 186 0.02 -16.03 10.53
CA ALA A 186 -0.52 -16.14 11.88
C ALA A 186 -1.20 -14.83 12.29
N LYS A 187 -2.48 -14.92 12.67
CA LYS A 187 -3.23 -13.79 13.22
C LYS A 187 -2.74 -13.49 14.65
N VAL A 188 -2.12 -12.33 14.83
CA VAL A 188 -1.51 -11.89 16.11
C VAL A 188 -2.38 -10.89 16.87
N SER A 189 -3.38 -10.29 16.21
CA SER A 189 -4.39 -9.43 16.84
C SER A 189 -5.73 -9.52 16.09
N ASP A 190 -6.81 -9.50 16.85
CA ASP A 190 -8.21 -9.44 16.39
C ASP A 190 -8.82 -8.03 16.52
N ASP A 191 -8.01 -7.04 16.94
CA ASP A 191 -8.48 -5.68 17.12
C ASP A 191 -8.44 -4.89 15.80
N PRO A 192 -9.44 -4.02 15.56
CA PRO A 192 -9.36 -3.08 14.46
C PRO A 192 -8.26 -2.06 14.70
N TRP A 193 -7.51 -1.74 13.65
CA TRP A 193 -6.35 -0.86 13.75
C TRP A 193 -6.25 0.08 12.55
N CYS A 194 -5.59 1.23 12.77
CA CYS A 194 -5.27 2.20 11.74
C CYS A 194 -3.87 2.75 12.01
N ASN A 195 -2.94 2.47 11.11
CA ASN A 195 -1.59 3.03 11.09
C ASN A 195 -1.18 3.19 9.62
N ILE A 196 -1.34 4.39 9.08
CA ILE A 196 -1.09 4.68 7.67
C ILE A 196 0.38 4.50 7.27
N SER A 197 1.32 4.51 8.23
CA SER A 197 2.72 4.20 7.96
C SER A 197 2.92 2.74 7.55
N CYS A 198 2.00 1.84 7.91
CA CYS A 198 2.00 0.44 7.48
C CYS A 198 1.49 0.25 6.04
N GLN A 199 1.01 1.30 5.36
CA GLN A 199 0.48 1.16 4.02
C GLN A 199 1.56 0.70 3.03
N GLY A 200 1.38 -0.48 2.46
CA GLY A 200 2.24 -1.03 1.42
C GLY A 200 1.88 -0.54 0.02
N PHE A 201 2.67 -0.93 -0.98
CA PHE A 201 2.35 -0.63 -2.38
C PHE A 201 1.04 -1.30 -2.81
N GLN A 202 0.10 -0.50 -3.30
CA GLN A 202 -1.24 -0.96 -3.64
C GLN A 202 -1.33 -1.37 -5.11
N PRO A 203 -2.05 -2.44 -5.46
CA PRO A 203 -2.18 -2.86 -6.86
C PRO A 203 -3.01 -1.84 -7.66
N PHE A 204 -2.80 -1.82 -8.98
CA PHE A 204 -3.69 -1.19 -9.94
C PHE A 204 -4.79 -2.18 -10.32
N LEU A 205 -5.96 -2.04 -9.72
CA LEU A 205 -7.13 -2.86 -10.04
C LEU A 205 -8.13 -2.01 -10.82
N GLU A 206 -8.21 -2.25 -12.12
CA GLU A 206 -9.15 -1.56 -12.99
C GLU A 206 -10.59 -1.72 -12.48
N PHE A 207 -11.27 -0.60 -12.28
CA PHE A 207 -12.66 -0.58 -11.84
C PHE A 207 -13.58 -0.96 -13.00
N ALA A 208 -14.44 -1.96 -12.81
CA ALA A 208 -15.46 -2.34 -13.77
C ALA A 208 -16.83 -1.83 -13.29
N ASP A 209 -17.42 -0.87 -14.02
CA ASP A 209 -18.73 -0.27 -13.67
C ASP A 209 -19.86 -1.29 -13.60
N ASN A 210 -19.79 -2.36 -14.40
CA ASN A 210 -20.75 -3.47 -14.43
C ASN A 210 -20.02 -4.79 -14.70
N PRO A 211 -19.46 -5.46 -13.69
CA PRO A 211 -18.75 -6.72 -13.91
C PRO A 211 -19.75 -7.78 -14.38
N SER A 212 -19.46 -8.45 -15.50
CA SER A 212 -20.30 -9.55 -15.98
C SER A 212 -20.42 -10.64 -14.90
N PRO A 213 -21.63 -11.14 -14.61
CA PRO A 213 -21.82 -12.22 -13.65
C PRO A 213 -20.93 -13.43 -13.99
N GLY A 214 -20.15 -13.90 -13.03
CA GLY A 214 -19.29 -15.08 -13.18
C GLY A 214 -17.81 -14.80 -13.48
N ILE A 215 -17.43 -13.58 -13.88
CA ILE A 215 -16.01 -13.21 -14.01
C ILE A 215 -15.36 -13.14 -12.62
N ILE A 216 -14.09 -13.54 -12.51
CA ILE A 216 -13.30 -13.37 -11.29
C ILE A 216 -13.22 -11.89 -10.93
N GLN A 217 -13.79 -11.54 -9.78
CA GLN A 217 -13.62 -10.26 -9.13
C GLN A 217 -12.27 -10.23 -8.43
N THR A 218 -11.54 -9.12 -8.58
CA THR A 218 -10.27 -8.88 -7.91
C THR A 218 -10.42 -7.64 -7.04
N LEU A 219 -10.14 -7.76 -5.75
CA LEU A 219 -10.25 -6.66 -4.81
C LEU A 219 -9.19 -6.79 -3.71
N VAL A 220 -8.76 -5.65 -3.17
CA VAL A 220 -7.98 -5.64 -1.92
C VAL A 220 -8.95 -5.85 -0.76
N ASP A 221 -8.85 -6.98 -0.07
CA ASP A 221 -9.77 -7.38 1.00
C ASP A 221 -9.14 -7.12 2.36
N LEU A 222 -9.95 -6.61 3.29
CA LEU A 222 -9.56 -6.36 4.69
C LEU A 222 -10.32 -7.27 5.67
N THR A 223 -11.28 -8.04 5.17
CA THR A 223 -12.21 -8.86 5.96
C THR A 223 -11.86 -10.33 5.94
N GLU A 224 -11.25 -10.80 4.85
CA GLU A 224 -10.68 -12.14 4.77
C GLU A 224 -9.34 -12.22 5.52
N ALA A 225 -8.84 -13.43 5.78
CA ALA A 225 -7.57 -13.58 6.49
C ALA A 225 -6.41 -13.04 5.64
N SER A 226 -5.45 -12.38 6.29
CA SER A 226 -4.25 -11.83 5.65
C SER A 226 -3.02 -12.65 6.01
N HIS A 227 -2.00 -12.58 5.15
CA HIS A 227 -0.68 -13.16 5.44
C HIS A 227 0.15 -12.24 6.33
N SER A 228 0.24 -10.95 5.97
CA SER A 228 1.03 -9.96 6.71
C SER A 228 0.27 -8.64 6.78
N GLY A 229 0.12 -8.05 7.96
CA GLY A 229 -0.71 -6.86 8.16
C GLY A 229 -2.20 -7.19 8.09
N GLY A 230 -3.00 -6.26 7.57
CA GLY A 230 -4.47 -6.35 7.55
C GLY A 230 -5.11 -6.55 6.17
N GLY A 231 -4.31 -6.63 5.10
CA GLY A 231 -4.79 -6.69 3.72
C GLY A 231 -4.26 -7.88 2.93
N ASN A 232 -4.97 -8.23 1.86
CA ASN A 232 -4.54 -9.16 0.82
C ASN A 232 -5.23 -8.80 -0.51
N ILE A 233 -4.92 -9.50 -1.61
CA ILE A 233 -5.77 -9.45 -2.82
C ILE A 233 -6.60 -10.72 -2.89
N THR A 234 -7.92 -10.59 -2.94
CA THR A 234 -8.87 -11.69 -3.11
C THR A 234 -9.32 -11.80 -4.56
N PHE A 235 -9.31 -13.03 -5.06
CA PHE A 235 -9.80 -13.42 -6.38
C PHE A 235 -10.98 -14.38 -6.20
N LYS A 236 -12.20 -13.92 -6.48
CA LYS A 236 -13.42 -14.73 -6.28
C LYS A 236 -14.38 -14.62 -7.46
N GLY A 237 -14.97 -15.74 -7.86
CA GLY A 237 -15.92 -15.77 -8.97
C GLY A 237 -16.12 -17.17 -9.49
N THR A 238 -16.21 -17.32 -10.81
CA THR A 238 -16.24 -18.64 -11.44
C THR A 238 -15.16 -18.74 -12.51
N LEU A 239 -14.55 -19.92 -12.62
CA LEU A 239 -13.54 -20.19 -13.64
C LEU A 239 -13.78 -21.58 -14.22
N GLY A 240 -13.90 -21.66 -15.53
CA GLY A 240 -14.09 -22.93 -16.25
C GLY A 240 -12.83 -23.78 -16.29
N ASP A 241 -13.00 -25.06 -16.60
CA ASP A 241 -11.88 -25.99 -16.75
C ASP A 241 -10.97 -25.59 -17.90
N ASN A 242 -9.65 -25.75 -17.74
CA ASN A 242 -8.59 -25.35 -18.68
C ASN A 242 -8.57 -23.85 -19.06
N ALA A 243 -9.41 -23.03 -18.44
CA ALA A 243 -9.37 -21.58 -18.55
C ALA A 243 -8.40 -20.99 -17.52
N PHE A 244 -7.86 -19.82 -17.84
CA PHE A 244 -7.13 -19.00 -16.88
C PHE A 244 -7.65 -17.56 -16.98
N PHE A 245 -7.42 -16.81 -15.92
CA PHE A 245 -7.75 -15.39 -15.85
C PHE A 245 -6.52 -14.65 -15.36
N ALA A 246 -6.09 -13.63 -16.11
CA ALA A 246 -4.96 -12.80 -15.75
C ALA A 246 -5.46 -11.40 -15.35
N ARG A 247 -4.92 -10.86 -14.26
CA ARG A 247 -5.17 -9.49 -13.81
C ARG A 247 -3.84 -8.78 -13.59
N ARG A 248 -3.62 -7.67 -14.30
CA ARG A 248 -2.48 -6.79 -14.03
C ARG A 248 -2.60 -6.20 -12.64
N LEU A 249 -1.53 -6.30 -11.87
CA LEU A 249 -1.41 -5.75 -10.53
C LEU A 249 -0.52 -4.52 -10.50
N PHE A 250 0.56 -4.49 -11.28
CA PHE A 250 1.56 -3.42 -11.22
C PHE A 250 2.10 -3.09 -12.61
N LEU A 251 2.47 -1.82 -12.80
CA LEU A 251 3.18 -1.28 -13.96
C LEU A 251 4.59 -0.91 -13.53
N GLY A 252 5.55 -1.78 -13.85
CA GLY A 252 6.95 -1.61 -13.46
C GLY A 252 7.76 -0.80 -14.47
N GLU A 253 8.90 -0.32 -13.99
CA GLU A 253 9.96 0.29 -14.79
C GLU A 253 11.31 -0.06 -14.14
N ILE A 254 11.57 -1.36 -13.95
CA ILE A 254 12.85 -1.81 -13.38
C ILE A 254 13.77 -2.25 -14.53
N PRO A 255 14.85 -1.51 -14.83
CA PRO A 255 15.90 -2.00 -15.71
C PRO A 255 16.72 -3.09 -14.99
N LEU A 256 16.92 -4.22 -15.67
CA LEU A 256 17.61 -5.39 -15.10
C LEU A 256 18.97 -5.57 -15.78
N GLU A 257 20.03 -5.44 -14.99
CA GLU A 257 21.43 -5.45 -15.46
C GLU A 257 22.08 -6.84 -15.27
N ASN A 258 21.62 -7.87 -15.99
CA ASN A 258 22.10 -9.26 -15.87
C ASN A 258 21.90 -9.92 -14.50
N LEU A 259 20.95 -9.43 -13.70
CA LEU A 259 20.66 -10.00 -12.40
C LEU A 259 19.52 -11.02 -12.51
N SER A 260 19.73 -12.20 -11.95
CA SER A 260 18.61 -13.10 -11.66
C SER A 260 17.68 -12.41 -10.66
N ILE A 261 16.38 -12.50 -10.91
CA ILE A 261 15.37 -12.06 -9.94
C ILE A 261 14.79 -13.26 -9.22
N PHE A 262 14.62 -13.11 -7.91
CA PHE A 262 13.98 -14.07 -7.03
C PHE A 262 12.64 -13.49 -6.63
N CYS A 263 11.58 -14.23 -6.91
CA CYS A 263 10.21 -13.86 -6.61
C CYS A 263 9.67 -14.79 -5.53
N THR A 264 9.16 -14.22 -4.47
CA THR A 264 8.50 -14.95 -3.38
C THR A 264 7.10 -14.39 -3.18
N TYR A 265 6.10 -15.25 -3.03
CA TYR A 265 4.72 -14.82 -2.82
C TYR A 265 3.92 -15.86 -2.04
N SER A 266 2.98 -15.41 -1.22
CA SER A 266 2.13 -16.30 -0.44
C SER A 266 0.74 -16.42 -1.05
N VAL A 267 0.25 -17.65 -1.21
CA VAL A 267 -1.08 -17.97 -1.76
C VAL A 267 -1.91 -18.73 -0.75
N ARG A 268 -3.17 -18.38 -0.61
CA ARG A 268 -4.19 -19.21 0.05
C ARG A 268 -5.30 -19.48 -0.97
N SER A 269 -5.76 -20.71 -1.11
CA SER A 269 -6.78 -21.05 -2.10
C SER A 269 -7.69 -22.18 -1.63
N GLU A 270 -8.88 -22.27 -2.24
CA GLU A 270 -9.88 -23.30 -1.93
C GLU A 270 -10.04 -24.31 -3.07
N GLY A 271 -10.19 -25.58 -2.69
CA GLY A 271 -10.43 -26.68 -3.64
C GLY A 271 -9.29 -26.84 -4.64
N ASP A 272 -9.64 -26.86 -5.92
CA ASP A 272 -8.73 -26.95 -7.06
C ASP A 272 -8.31 -25.56 -7.60
N SER A 273 -8.65 -24.48 -6.92
CA SER A 273 -8.22 -23.12 -7.29
C SER A 273 -6.71 -22.95 -7.07
N GLN A 274 -6.03 -22.37 -8.04
CA GLN A 274 -4.59 -22.11 -8.02
C GLN A 274 -4.31 -20.67 -8.46
N LEU A 275 -3.18 -20.12 -7.99
CA LEU A 275 -2.75 -18.76 -8.28
C LEU A 275 -1.24 -18.74 -8.58
N GLY A 276 -0.88 -18.14 -9.70
CA GLY A 276 0.50 -17.89 -10.13
C GLY A 276 0.75 -16.40 -10.40
N LEU A 277 2.00 -16.07 -10.72
CA LEU A 277 2.40 -14.72 -11.10
C LEU A 277 3.00 -14.71 -12.51
N SER A 278 2.55 -13.79 -13.36
CA SER A 278 3.19 -13.56 -14.65
C SER A 278 3.91 -12.22 -14.65
N LEU A 279 5.19 -12.25 -14.99
CA LEU A 279 6.05 -11.08 -15.12
C LEU A 279 6.28 -10.81 -16.60
N HIS A 280 6.05 -9.57 -17.01
CA HIS A 280 6.21 -9.12 -18.39
C HIS A 280 7.44 -8.23 -18.50
N PHE A 281 8.27 -8.51 -19.49
CA PHE A 281 9.51 -7.80 -19.75
C PHE A 281 9.49 -7.19 -21.15
N SER A 282 10.15 -6.04 -21.29
CA SER A 282 10.45 -5.44 -22.59
C SER A 282 11.96 -5.39 -22.79
N SER A 283 12.43 -5.89 -23.93
CA SER A 283 13.84 -5.82 -24.29
C SER A 283 14.18 -4.47 -24.93
N THR A 284 15.47 -4.17 -25.09
CA THR A 284 15.94 -2.96 -25.81
C THR A 284 15.51 -2.90 -27.28
N ARG A 285 14.98 -4.00 -27.83
CA ARG A 285 14.42 -4.08 -29.21
C ARG A 285 12.89 -3.96 -29.23
N ASN A 286 12.27 -3.61 -28.11
CA ASN A 286 10.83 -3.58 -27.89
C ASN A 286 10.14 -4.94 -28.09
N GLU A 287 10.88 -6.03 -27.90
CA GLU A 287 10.28 -7.37 -27.86
C GLU A 287 9.70 -7.61 -26.46
N SER A 288 8.47 -8.13 -26.40
CA SER A 288 7.76 -8.40 -25.16
C SER A 288 7.89 -9.88 -24.79
N THR A 289 8.35 -10.15 -23.57
CA THR A 289 8.48 -11.51 -23.03
C THR A 289 7.61 -11.66 -21.78
N SER A 290 6.77 -12.69 -21.76
CA SER A 290 5.95 -13.05 -20.60
C SER A 290 6.47 -14.34 -19.95
N ILE A 291 6.73 -14.28 -18.64
CA ILE A 291 7.23 -15.42 -17.86
C ILE A 291 6.23 -15.70 -16.74
N LEU A 292 5.66 -16.91 -16.72
CA LEU A 292 4.74 -17.37 -15.69
C LEU A 292 5.49 -18.18 -14.62
N LEU A 293 5.36 -17.75 -13.36
CA LEU A 293 5.76 -18.47 -12.15
C LEU A 293 4.54 -19.15 -11.56
N THR A 294 4.57 -20.48 -11.47
CA THR A 294 3.38 -21.24 -11.08
C THR A 294 3.71 -22.64 -10.53
N SER A 295 2.85 -23.18 -9.67
CA SER A 295 2.92 -24.57 -9.21
C SER A 295 1.96 -25.50 -9.96
N GLY A 296 2.35 -26.75 -10.22
CA GLY A 296 1.47 -27.78 -10.82
C GLY A 296 1.72 -28.05 -12.32
N ASP A 297 0.74 -28.65 -13.02
CA ASP A 297 0.87 -29.07 -14.43
C ASP A 297 0.97 -27.87 -15.39
N PHE A 298 2.09 -27.79 -16.12
CA PHE A 298 2.44 -26.70 -17.03
C PHE A 298 1.81 -26.85 -18.42
N ASN A 299 1.33 -28.03 -18.79
CA ASN A 299 0.85 -28.30 -20.15
C ASN A 299 -0.34 -27.42 -20.55
N GLN A 300 -1.14 -26.97 -19.58
CA GLN A 300 -2.28 -26.08 -19.81
C GLN A 300 -1.89 -24.65 -20.27
N PHE A 301 -0.62 -24.30 -20.12
CA PHE A 301 -0.05 -22.99 -20.46
C PHE A 301 0.78 -22.99 -21.75
N SER A 302 0.87 -24.13 -22.44
CA SER A 302 1.62 -24.25 -23.70
C SER A 302 1.14 -23.21 -24.72
N GLY A 303 2.06 -22.40 -25.24
CA GLY A 303 1.79 -21.34 -26.21
C GLY A 303 1.06 -20.10 -25.67
N LYS A 304 0.74 -20.04 -24.37
CA LYS A 304 0.07 -18.88 -23.74
C LYS A 304 1.04 -17.88 -23.12
N PHE A 305 2.22 -18.34 -22.71
CA PHE A 305 3.31 -17.54 -22.17
C PHE A 305 4.60 -17.90 -22.90
N ASN A 306 5.56 -16.97 -22.97
CA ASN A 306 6.86 -17.24 -23.61
C ASN A 306 7.66 -18.28 -22.83
N LYS A 307 7.55 -18.23 -21.49
CA LYS A 307 8.19 -19.21 -20.59
C LYS A 307 7.30 -19.48 -19.39
N VAL A 308 7.30 -20.73 -18.94
CA VAL A 308 6.65 -21.14 -17.69
C VAL A 308 7.73 -21.76 -16.80
N ILE A 309 7.89 -21.25 -15.59
CA ILE A 309 8.88 -21.69 -14.62
C ILE A 309 8.16 -22.26 -13.39
N PRO A 310 8.48 -23.50 -12.98
CA PRO A 310 7.92 -24.09 -11.77
C PRO A 310 8.34 -23.29 -10.53
N THR A 311 7.41 -23.05 -9.62
CA THR A 311 7.73 -22.53 -8.29
C THR A 311 7.97 -23.65 -7.29
N HIS A 312 8.89 -23.41 -6.36
CA HIS A 312 9.18 -24.27 -5.23
C HIS A 312 8.30 -23.86 -4.06
N ARG A 313 7.71 -24.84 -3.37
CA ARG A 313 6.99 -24.58 -2.12
C ARG A 313 8.00 -24.52 -0.99
N LEU A 314 8.05 -23.38 -0.29
CA LEU A 314 8.86 -23.26 0.91
C LEU A 314 8.09 -23.83 2.10
N GLU A 315 8.61 -24.90 2.69
CA GLU A 315 8.10 -25.45 3.95
C GLU A 315 8.66 -24.63 5.11
N ARG A 316 7.79 -23.89 5.82
CA ARG A 316 8.14 -23.31 7.12
C ARG A 316 7.55 -24.19 8.23
N PRO A 317 8.35 -24.65 9.21
CA PRO A 317 7.81 -25.31 10.39
C PRO A 317 6.87 -24.35 11.12
N GLY A 318 5.62 -24.76 11.31
CA GLY A 318 4.55 -23.87 11.78
C GLY A 318 3.72 -23.23 10.68
N ASN A 319 3.73 -23.77 9.46
CA ASN A 319 2.84 -23.43 8.34
C ASN A 319 1.37 -23.48 8.79
N SER A 320 0.91 -22.38 9.34
CA SER A 320 -0.33 -22.27 10.08
C SER A 320 -1.30 -21.46 9.21
N PHE A 321 -2.55 -21.93 9.18
CA PHE A 321 -3.69 -21.20 8.62
C PHE A 321 -3.84 -21.17 7.07
N GLY A 322 -3.25 -22.13 6.35
CA GLY A 322 -3.60 -22.41 4.94
C GLY A 322 -2.84 -21.62 3.88
N TRP A 323 -1.86 -20.81 4.26
CA TRP A 323 -0.97 -20.11 3.33
C TRP A 323 0.12 -21.05 2.79
N VAL A 324 0.43 -20.88 1.51
CA VAL A 324 1.48 -21.59 0.78
C VAL A 324 2.46 -20.57 0.22
N LEU A 325 3.71 -20.64 0.67
CA LEU A 325 4.78 -19.79 0.18
C LEU A 325 5.37 -20.40 -1.11
N GLN A 326 5.31 -19.62 -2.18
CA GLN A 326 5.82 -19.97 -3.50
C GLN A 326 7.07 -19.16 -3.78
N GLU A 327 8.11 -19.81 -4.31
CA GLU A 327 9.35 -19.17 -4.71
C GLU A 327 9.72 -19.57 -6.14
N GLY A 328 10.20 -18.61 -6.92
CA GLY A 328 10.72 -18.86 -8.26
C GLY A 328 11.84 -17.91 -8.63
N SER A 329 12.81 -18.41 -9.39
CA SER A 329 13.93 -17.62 -9.89
C SER A 329 13.83 -17.45 -11.40
N ILE A 330 14.09 -16.24 -11.89
CA ILE A 330 14.13 -15.93 -13.31
C ILE A 330 15.53 -15.45 -13.66
N ALA A 331 16.22 -16.21 -14.52
CA ALA A 331 17.42 -15.77 -15.19
C ALA A 331 17.03 -14.92 -16.40
N LEU A 332 17.56 -13.70 -16.47
CA LEU A 332 17.21 -12.68 -17.47
C LEU A 332 18.43 -12.30 -18.30
N GLU A 333 18.17 -11.74 -19.49
CA GLU A 333 19.21 -11.26 -20.40
C GLU A 333 19.50 -9.76 -20.14
N LYS A 334 20.61 -9.27 -20.71
CA LYS A 334 21.05 -7.89 -20.48
C LYS A 334 20.08 -6.90 -21.10
N GLY A 335 19.55 -5.98 -20.29
CA GLY A 335 18.76 -4.85 -20.77
C GLY A 335 17.26 -5.11 -20.85
N ASP A 336 16.78 -6.21 -20.27
CA ASP A 336 15.35 -6.40 -20.03
C ASP A 336 14.83 -5.41 -18.98
N ILE A 337 13.63 -4.88 -19.21
CA ILE A 337 12.92 -4.01 -18.28
C ILE A 337 11.66 -4.75 -17.81
N LEU A 338 11.47 -4.92 -16.50
CA LEU A 338 10.21 -5.43 -15.95
C LEU A 338 9.15 -4.34 -16.08
N THR A 339 8.14 -4.58 -16.92
CA THR A 339 7.11 -3.59 -17.28
C THR A 339 5.76 -3.88 -16.64
N GLU A 340 5.40 -5.15 -16.42
CA GLU A 340 4.12 -5.49 -15.78
C GLU A 340 4.24 -6.72 -14.86
N ILE A 341 3.43 -6.72 -13.81
CA ILE A 341 3.25 -7.88 -12.92
C ILE A 341 1.76 -8.22 -12.90
N HIS A 342 1.42 -9.47 -13.20
CA HIS A 342 0.06 -9.99 -13.26
C HIS A 342 -0.13 -11.14 -12.28
N ALA A 343 -1.31 -11.23 -11.68
CA ALA A 343 -1.78 -12.46 -11.05
C ALA A 343 -2.50 -13.33 -12.08
N VAL A 344 -2.24 -14.64 -12.05
CA VAL A 344 -2.82 -15.62 -12.96
C VAL A 344 -3.62 -16.65 -12.17
N CYS A 345 -4.94 -16.59 -12.29
CA CYS A 345 -5.89 -17.51 -11.70
C CYS A 345 -6.11 -18.71 -12.64
N TYR A 346 -5.99 -19.93 -12.14
CA TYR A 346 -6.19 -21.16 -12.91
C TYR A 346 -6.64 -22.31 -11.99
N ARG A 347 -6.98 -23.46 -12.55
CA ARG A 347 -7.36 -24.65 -11.78
C ARG A 347 -6.32 -25.75 -11.91
N SER A 348 -6.11 -26.54 -10.86
CA SER A 348 -5.33 -27.77 -10.95
C SER A 348 -6.12 -28.83 -11.74
N LYS A 349 -5.46 -29.58 -12.62
CA LYS A 349 -6.10 -30.74 -13.25
C LYS A 349 -6.26 -31.87 -12.23
N TYR A 350 -7.43 -32.49 -12.20
CA TYR A 350 -7.68 -33.70 -11.40
C TYR A 350 -7.00 -34.91 -12.05
N GLU A 351 -6.20 -35.66 -11.29
CA GLU A 351 -5.81 -37.03 -11.60
C GLU A 351 -6.79 -37.99 -10.90
N SER A 352 -7.96 -38.29 -11.48
CA SER A 352 -8.75 -39.49 -11.14
C SER A 352 -10.00 -39.66 -12.01
N SER A 353 -10.33 -40.91 -12.28
CA SER A 353 -11.15 -41.47 -13.36
C SER A 353 -12.67 -41.48 -13.14
N GLU A 354 -13.26 -40.41 -12.61
CA GLU A 354 -14.72 -40.28 -12.55
C GLU A 354 -15.19 -39.11 -13.40
N LEU A 355 -15.87 -39.45 -14.50
CA LEU A 355 -16.60 -38.54 -15.38
C LEU A 355 -17.55 -37.65 -14.56
N ARG A 356 -17.09 -36.47 -14.14
CA ARG A 356 -18.01 -35.38 -13.85
C ARG A 356 -18.64 -34.98 -15.19
N PRO A 357 -19.98 -34.99 -15.30
CA PRO A 357 -20.61 -34.44 -16.50
C PRO A 357 -20.16 -32.99 -16.63
N ALA A 358 -19.76 -32.58 -17.84
CA ALA A 358 -19.34 -31.22 -18.17
C ALA A 358 -20.39 -30.23 -17.65
N ARG A 359 -20.16 -29.66 -16.47
CA ARG A 359 -21.06 -28.73 -15.81
C ARG A 359 -20.32 -27.44 -15.60
N SER A 360 -20.89 -26.38 -16.18
CA SER A 360 -20.95 -25.00 -15.68
C SER A 360 -19.78 -24.50 -14.81
N SER A 361 -19.18 -23.39 -15.24
CA SER A 361 -18.34 -22.47 -14.46
C SER A 361 -18.30 -22.75 -12.93
N VAL A 362 -17.23 -23.39 -12.47
CA VAL A 362 -17.10 -23.81 -11.06
C VAL A 362 -16.60 -22.63 -10.22
N LYS A 363 -17.02 -22.53 -8.96
CA LYS A 363 -16.55 -21.50 -8.02
C LYS A 363 -15.02 -21.48 -7.96
N TYR A 364 -14.45 -20.29 -7.95
CA TYR A 364 -13.02 -20.04 -7.82
C TYR A 364 -12.79 -19.11 -6.63
N PHE A 365 -11.81 -19.45 -5.79
CA PHE A 365 -11.37 -18.63 -4.68
C PHE A 365 -9.87 -18.80 -4.43
N ALA A 366 -9.13 -17.70 -4.49
CA ALA A 366 -7.73 -17.64 -4.11
C ALA A 366 -7.37 -16.24 -3.62
N GLU A 367 -6.31 -16.15 -2.83
CA GLU A 367 -5.80 -14.91 -2.25
C GLU A 367 -4.28 -14.82 -2.41
N LEU A 368 -3.81 -13.61 -2.73
CA LEU A 368 -2.41 -13.25 -2.75
C LEU A 368 -2.09 -12.42 -1.51
N GLY A 369 -1.28 -12.98 -0.61
CA GLY A 369 -0.99 -12.37 0.70
C GLY A 369 0.19 -11.39 0.67
N HIS A 370 1.22 -11.68 -0.13
CA HIS A 370 2.32 -10.75 -0.39
C HIS A 370 3.03 -11.09 -1.70
N LEU A 371 3.87 -10.16 -2.14
CA LEU A 371 4.83 -10.33 -3.24
C LEU A 371 6.15 -9.66 -2.85
N THR A 372 7.24 -10.40 -2.99
CA THR A 372 8.62 -9.91 -2.90
C THR A 372 9.34 -10.20 -4.22
N ILE A 373 10.03 -9.20 -4.78
CA ILE A 373 10.98 -9.35 -5.90
C ILE A 373 12.32 -8.79 -5.45
N ARG A 374 13.40 -9.54 -5.63
CA ARG A 374 14.77 -9.17 -5.21
C ARG A 374 15.82 -9.76 -6.14
N THR A 375 17.06 -9.27 -6.03
CA THR A 375 18.21 -9.73 -6.86
C THR A 375 19.17 -10.67 -6.12
N SER A 376 18.98 -10.84 -4.81
CA SER A 376 19.74 -11.77 -3.97
C SER A 376 18.81 -12.83 -3.39
N GLU A 377 19.23 -14.09 -3.45
CA GLU A 377 18.53 -15.21 -2.81
C GLU A 377 18.66 -15.16 -1.28
N LYS A 378 19.75 -14.58 -0.77
CA LYS A 378 19.98 -14.47 0.67
C LYS A 378 19.10 -13.37 1.26
N ASN A 379 18.43 -13.72 2.37
CA ASN A 379 17.79 -12.74 3.24
C ASN A 379 18.84 -11.77 3.80
N LEU A 380 18.38 -10.58 4.17
CA LEU A 380 19.22 -9.63 4.90
C LEU A 380 19.64 -10.24 6.25
N ASP A 381 20.92 -10.10 6.59
CA ASP A 381 21.41 -10.47 7.90
C ASP A 381 20.89 -9.44 8.93
N PHE A 382 20.11 -9.92 9.88
CA PHE A 382 19.63 -9.08 10.99
C PHE A 382 20.74 -8.90 12.02
N LEU A 383 20.89 -7.67 12.51
CA LEU A 383 21.86 -7.36 13.56
C LEU A 383 21.44 -8.05 14.87
N PRO A 384 22.40 -8.60 15.64
CA PRO A 384 22.09 -9.22 16.92
C PRO A 384 21.51 -8.19 17.90
N SER A 385 20.70 -8.64 18.86
CA SER A 385 20.12 -7.80 19.91
C SER A 385 21.15 -6.91 20.61
N SER A 386 22.39 -7.38 20.78
CA SER A 386 23.50 -6.66 21.40
C SER A 386 23.96 -5.41 20.64
N SER A 387 23.63 -5.27 19.36
CA SER A 387 23.92 -4.09 18.53
C SER A 387 22.99 -2.91 18.81
N TRP A 388 21.89 -3.14 19.52
CA TRP A 388 20.85 -2.15 19.78
C TRP A 388 20.86 -1.68 21.23
N LEU A 389 20.53 -0.42 21.43
CA LEU A 389 20.17 0.14 22.73
C LEU A 389 18.65 0.33 22.73
N VAL A 390 17.95 -0.28 23.68
CA VAL A 390 16.50 -0.13 23.87
C VAL A 390 16.24 0.32 25.30
N TYR A 391 15.42 1.35 25.46
CA TYR A 391 15.14 1.95 26.76
C TYR A 391 13.76 2.62 26.79
N GLY A 392 13.18 2.72 27.98
CA GLY A 392 11.90 3.39 28.22
C GLY A 392 12.06 4.86 28.60
N GLN A 393 11.10 5.67 28.19
CA GLN A 393 10.89 7.07 28.57
C GLN A 393 9.46 7.25 29.06
N PHE A 394 9.22 8.27 29.90
CA PHE A 394 7.88 8.63 30.39
C PHE A 394 7.12 7.46 31.04
N ILE A 395 7.84 6.60 31.77
CA ILE A 395 7.28 5.44 32.46
C ILE A 395 6.35 5.94 33.58
N LYS A 396 5.07 5.60 33.48
CA LYS A 396 4.04 5.97 34.44
C LYS A 396 3.21 4.76 34.80
N TRP A 397 3.05 4.53 36.09
CA TRP A 397 2.18 3.49 36.65
C TRP A 397 0.93 4.12 37.25
N VAL A 398 -0.24 3.56 36.93
CA VAL A 398 -1.52 3.94 37.52
C VAL A 398 -2.14 2.71 38.19
N SER A 399 -2.54 2.84 39.45
CA SER A 399 -3.25 1.78 40.16
C SER A 399 -4.72 1.77 39.76
N GLY A 400 -5.23 0.61 39.33
CA GLY A 400 -6.63 0.37 39.00
C GLY A 400 -7.42 -0.25 40.17
N SER A 401 -8.70 -0.52 39.93
CA SER A 401 -9.57 -1.23 40.89
C SER A 401 -9.18 -2.72 41.02
N ARG A 402 -9.28 -3.30 42.21
CA ARG A 402 -8.97 -4.72 42.51
C ARG A 402 -7.49 -5.11 42.31
N GLY A 403 -6.56 -4.17 42.47
CA GLY A 403 -5.12 -4.46 42.51
C GLY A 403 -4.42 -4.54 41.15
N SER A 404 -5.16 -4.37 40.04
CA SER A 404 -4.55 -4.24 38.72
C SER A 404 -3.74 -2.94 38.61
N LYS A 405 -2.68 -2.96 37.80
CA LYS A 405 -1.91 -1.77 37.45
C LYS A 405 -2.00 -1.53 35.95
N ALA A 406 -1.90 -0.26 35.55
CA ALA A 406 -1.76 0.12 34.16
C ALA A 406 -0.40 0.80 33.96
N LEU A 407 0.33 0.37 32.92
CA LEU A 407 1.60 0.96 32.52
C LEU A 407 1.41 1.85 31.29
N THR A 408 1.93 3.06 31.37
CA THR A 408 2.17 3.93 30.21
C THR A 408 3.67 4.10 30.03
N VAL A 409 4.18 3.90 28.81
CA VAL A 409 5.61 4.01 28.50
C VAL A 409 5.84 4.36 27.04
N LYS A 410 6.85 5.18 26.77
CA LYS A 410 7.44 5.34 25.43
C LYS A 410 8.70 4.50 25.34
N ILE A 411 8.73 3.52 24.45
CA ILE A 411 9.91 2.69 24.17
C ILE A 411 10.69 3.36 23.04
N VAL A 412 12.00 3.46 23.18
CA VAL A 412 12.90 4.04 22.18
C VAL A 412 14.04 3.06 21.93
N TRP A 413 14.44 2.91 20.67
CA TRP A 413 15.60 2.12 20.29
C TRP A 413 16.56 2.89 19.38
N LYS A 414 17.83 2.49 19.36
CA LYS A 414 18.82 3.01 18.41
C LYS A 414 19.99 2.04 18.26
N LEU A 415 20.68 2.12 17.13
CA LEU A 415 21.95 1.42 16.95
C LEU A 415 23.03 2.02 17.85
N LYS A 416 23.86 1.16 18.46
CA LYS A 416 25.00 1.59 19.29
C LYS A 416 26.11 2.23 18.46
N HIS A 417 26.33 1.72 17.25
CA HIS A 417 27.37 2.16 16.34
C HIS A 417 26.79 2.30 14.92
N GLY A 418 27.22 3.33 14.19
CA GLY A 418 26.77 3.63 12.82
C GLY A 418 25.72 4.73 12.74
N THR A 419 25.57 5.30 11.55
CA THR A 419 24.60 6.36 11.23
C THR A 419 23.57 5.82 10.25
N GLY A 420 22.38 5.50 10.75
CA GLY A 420 21.24 5.03 9.95
C GLY A 420 20.85 3.59 10.25
N THR A 421 19.55 3.35 10.34
CA THR A 421 18.96 2.01 10.43
C THR A 421 18.68 1.51 9.01
N ALA A 422 19.09 0.27 8.69
CA ALA A 422 18.70 -0.39 7.44
C ALA A 422 17.21 -0.84 7.43
N PHE A 423 16.50 -0.63 8.54
CA PHE A 423 15.15 -1.11 8.78
C PHE A 423 14.20 0.06 8.95
N SER A 424 13.05 -0.02 8.28
CA SER A 424 12.02 1.03 8.31
C SER A 424 10.72 0.58 8.97
N LYS A 425 10.66 -0.66 9.47
CA LYS A 425 9.49 -1.27 10.11
C LYS A 425 9.94 -2.09 11.32
N TYR A 426 9.18 -1.94 12.41
CA TYR A 426 9.43 -2.62 13.67
C TYR A 426 8.12 -3.15 14.25
N ASN A 427 8.02 -4.45 14.51
CA ASN A 427 6.89 -5.03 15.24
C ASN A 427 7.21 -5.01 16.73
N ILE A 428 6.25 -4.60 17.55
CA ILE A 428 6.43 -4.41 18.99
C ILE A 428 5.61 -5.46 19.72
N TYR A 429 6.25 -6.13 20.66
CA TYR A 429 5.62 -7.15 21.49
C TYR A 429 5.90 -6.89 22.97
N VAL A 430 5.11 -7.51 23.83
CA VAL A 430 5.35 -7.57 25.28
C VAL A 430 5.19 -8.99 25.79
N LYS A 431 6.12 -9.43 26.63
CA LYS A 431 5.98 -10.62 27.47
C LYS A 431 5.73 -10.18 28.91
N LYS A 432 4.66 -10.69 29.53
CA LYS A 432 4.41 -10.55 30.96
C LYS A 432 5.15 -11.67 31.68
N VAL A 433 6.12 -11.29 32.51
CA VAL A 433 6.95 -12.25 33.25
C VAL A 433 6.36 -12.44 34.64
N THR A 434 6.12 -13.69 35.02
CA THR A 434 5.72 -14.06 36.39
C THR A 434 6.88 -14.75 37.10
N LYS A 435 6.78 -14.94 38.42
CA LYS A 435 7.84 -15.62 39.21
C LYS A 435 8.08 -17.09 38.83
N GLN A 436 7.16 -17.71 38.07
CA GLN A 436 7.18 -19.14 37.78
C GLN A 436 7.31 -19.46 36.29
N VAL A 437 6.76 -18.61 35.40
CA VAL A 437 6.70 -18.84 33.95
C VAL A 437 6.76 -17.51 33.18
N GLU A 438 7.46 -17.47 32.05
CA GLU A 438 7.34 -16.40 31.05
C GLU A 438 6.13 -16.67 30.13
N GLU A 439 5.21 -15.71 30.01
CA GLU A 439 4.07 -15.82 29.10
C GLU A 439 4.49 -15.67 27.62
N VAL A 440 3.59 -16.11 26.73
CA VAL A 440 3.73 -15.93 25.28
C VAL A 440 3.77 -14.44 24.94
N ALA A 441 4.58 -14.06 23.95
CA ALA A 441 4.68 -12.69 23.50
C ALA A 441 3.35 -12.20 22.90
N GLU A 442 2.80 -11.12 23.46
CA GLU A 442 1.62 -10.43 22.99
C GLU A 442 2.03 -9.33 22.00
N TYR A 443 1.37 -9.26 20.84
CA TYR A 443 1.62 -8.21 19.85
C TYR A 443 0.95 -6.90 20.26
N LEU A 444 1.69 -5.80 20.23
CA LEU A 444 1.21 -4.47 20.60
C LEU A 444 0.97 -3.55 19.40
N GLY A 445 1.71 -3.73 18.30
CA GLY A 445 1.59 -2.88 17.12
C GLY A 445 2.86 -2.81 16.29
N THR A 446 2.83 -1.93 15.28
CA THR A 446 3.96 -1.69 14.36
C THR A 446 4.40 -0.23 14.45
N ALA A 447 5.70 0.01 14.44
CA ALA A 447 6.32 1.33 14.29
C ALA A 447 7.09 1.45 12.97
N HIS A 448 7.10 2.65 12.40
CA HIS A 448 7.94 3.03 11.25
C HIS A 448 8.96 4.12 11.60
N VAL A 449 9.18 4.30 12.90
CA VAL A 449 10.14 5.20 13.52
C VAL A 449 10.74 4.45 14.71
N GLU A 450 11.90 4.88 15.21
CA GLU A 450 12.61 4.20 16.29
C GLU A 450 12.01 4.44 17.70
N ALA A 451 10.69 4.57 17.78
CA ALA A 451 9.97 4.72 19.03
C ALA A 451 8.54 4.16 18.93
N PHE A 452 8.01 3.69 20.06
CA PHE A 452 6.63 3.23 20.18
C PHE A 452 6.04 3.65 21.53
N TYR A 453 4.81 4.16 21.52
CA TYR A 453 4.12 4.60 22.73
C TYR A 453 3.04 3.59 23.10
N VAL A 454 3.08 3.14 24.35
CA VAL A 454 2.09 2.25 24.94
C VAL A 454 1.33 3.03 26.00
N SER A 455 0.02 3.15 25.84
CA SER A 455 -0.87 3.80 26.83
C SER A 455 -1.62 2.76 27.63
N ASP A 456 -1.71 2.95 28.93
CA ASP A 456 -2.63 2.24 29.83
C ASP A 456 -2.64 0.71 29.68
N LEU A 457 -1.48 0.10 29.40
CA LEU A 457 -1.35 -1.34 29.26
C LEU A 457 -1.71 -2.01 30.59
N VAL A 458 -2.74 -2.86 30.58
CA VAL A 458 -3.21 -3.57 31.77
C VAL A 458 -2.21 -4.66 32.16
N VAL A 459 -1.79 -4.63 33.42
CA VAL A 459 -0.79 -5.52 34.00
C VAL A 459 -1.44 -6.37 35.09
N PRO A 460 -1.50 -7.71 34.91
CA PRO A 460 -1.99 -8.64 35.94
C PRO A 460 -1.20 -8.54 37.24
N THR A 461 -1.84 -8.86 38.37
CA THR A 461 -1.26 -8.71 39.71
C THR A 461 -0.07 -9.64 39.94
N GLU A 462 -0.06 -10.83 39.32
CA GLU A 462 1.05 -11.80 39.37
C GLU A 462 2.27 -11.44 38.50
N THR A 463 2.18 -10.42 37.65
CA THR A 463 3.30 -10.00 36.79
C THR A 463 4.39 -9.32 37.63
N SER A 464 5.62 -9.87 37.58
CA SER A 464 6.79 -9.28 38.23
C SER A 464 7.47 -8.23 37.35
N SER A 465 7.50 -8.44 36.04
CA SER A 465 8.09 -7.49 35.08
C SER A 465 7.48 -7.64 33.69
N LEU A 466 7.64 -6.60 32.88
CA LEU A 466 7.20 -6.55 31.48
C LEU A 466 8.43 -6.45 30.61
N LYS A 467 8.59 -7.42 29.70
CA LYS A 467 9.68 -7.46 28.73
C LYS A 467 9.15 -7.07 27.36
N PHE A 468 9.45 -5.85 26.93
CA PHE A 468 9.15 -5.36 25.60
C PHE A 468 10.18 -5.87 24.60
N ILE A 469 9.73 -6.29 23.43
CA ILE A 469 10.56 -6.85 22.36
C ILE A 469 10.33 -6.01 21.10
N VAL A 470 11.41 -5.59 20.46
CA VAL A 470 11.38 -4.79 19.23
C VAL A 470 11.91 -5.66 18.09
N GLN A 471 11.01 -6.24 17.30
CA GLN A 471 11.37 -7.09 16.16
C GLN A 471 11.57 -6.24 14.90
N MET A 472 12.75 -6.32 14.30
CA MET A 472 13.09 -5.60 13.08
C MET A 472 12.51 -6.30 11.85
N CYS A 473 12.02 -5.52 10.89
CA CYS A 473 11.60 -6.02 9.59
C CYS A 473 12.31 -5.25 8.46
N ALA A 474 12.81 -6.00 7.48
CA ALA A 474 13.51 -5.50 6.32
C ALA A 474 12.56 -5.03 5.21
N ALA A 475 13.10 -4.27 4.26
CA ALA A 475 12.35 -3.75 3.12
C ALA A 475 11.82 -4.83 2.17
N ASP A 476 12.35 -6.06 2.23
CA ASP A 476 11.88 -7.21 1.45
C ASP A 476 10.74 -7.99 2.13
N GLY A 477 10.29 -7.53 3.30
CA GLY A 477 9.22 -8.13 4.08
C GLY A 477 9.68 -9.18 5.10
N THR A 478 10.95 -9.55 5.11
CA THR A 478 11.49 -10.48 6.12
C THR A 478 11.56 -9.80 7.49
N CYS A 479 11.35 -10.56 8.56
CA CYS A 479 11.49 -10.07 9.93
C CYS A 479 12.49 -10.94 10.72
N GLN A 480 13.18 -10.31 11.67
CA GLN A 480 14.10 -10.98 12.58
C GLN A 480 13.35 -12.04 13.40
N ASN A 481 14.04 -13.11 13.78
CA ASN A 481 13.50 -14.02 14.80
C ASN A 481 13.19 -13.24 16.10
N LEU A 482 12.02 -13.48 16.69
CA LEU A 482 11.56 -12.76 17.86
C LEU A 482 12.49 -12.97 19.07
N ASP A 483 13.09 -14.15 19.20
CA ASP A 483 14.00 -14.46 20.33
C ASP A 483 15.38 -13.77 20.18
N ASP A 484 15.76 -13.41 18.95
CA ASP A 484 17.01 -12.68 18.66
C ASP A 484 16.84 -11.15 18.70
N SER A 485 15.59 -10.69 18.86
CA SER A 485 15.22 -9.28 18.83
C SER A 485 15.64 -8.56 20.13
N PRO A 486 16.05 -7.28 20.08
CA PRO A 486 16.41 -6.55 21.27
C PRO A 486 15.21 -6.24 22.16
N THR A 487 15.49 -6.10 23.45
CA THR A 487 14.46 -6.04 24.49
C THR A 487 14.71 -4.94 25.50
N PHE A 488 13.64 -4.52 26.16
CA PHE A 488 13.66 -3.57 27.27
C PHE A 488 12.69 -4.07 28.35
N THR A 489 13.14 -4.13 29.60
CA THR A 489 12.35 -4.65 30.72
C THR A 489 11.97 -3.54 31.70
N VAL A 490 10.73 -3.55 32.15
CA VAL A 490 10.21 -2.67 33.21
C VAL A 490 9.70 -3.52 34.38
N ASP A 491 10.15 -3.25 35.59
CA ASP A 491 9.68 -3.95 36.79
C ASP A 491 8.28 -3.46 37.19
N ALA A 492 7.39 -4.41 37.52
CA ALA A 492 6.02 -4.12 37.91
C ALA A 492 5.90 -3.61 39.36
N GLU A 493 6.97 -3.73 40.16
CA GLU A 493 7.03 -3.26 41.54
C GLU A 493 7.27 -1.74 41.69
N GLY A 494 7.45 -1.01 40.58
CA GLY A 494 7.50 0.45 40.62
C GLY A 494 8.72 1.03 41.36
N ARG A 495 9.87 0.34 41.32
CA ARG A 495 11.15 0.96 41.71
C ARG A 495 11.83 1.48 40.45
N ALA A 496 11.82 2.81 40.32
CA ALA A 496 12.69 3.54 39.41
C ALA A 496 14.15 3.50 39.90
#